data_AF-E2B930-F1
#
_entry.id   AF-E2B930-F1
#
_cell.length_a   1.000
_cell.length_b   1.000
_cell.length_c   1.000
_cell.angle_alpha   90.00
_cell.angle_beta   90.00
_cell.angle_gamma   90.00
#
_symmetry.space_group_name_H-M   'P 1'
#
loop_
_entity.id
_entity.type
_entity.pdbx_description
1 polymer ?
#
loop_
_entity_poly.entity_id
_entity_poly.type
_entity_poly.pdbx_seq_one_letter_code
_entity_poly.pdbx_strand_id
1 'polypeptide(L)'
;IFITHWSKNEQKRGDIKIMNVKYKLLSNSTHNLCSLIEIESSARKWHCVRLFASIMLYSPILGDNYHGSRVQEIMGTWMKVNTFSESCLNMPKINRQLLELLKLTPRQQEIIPVHLHLRSIHLLSFGKKHEDIVLEAPL
;
A
#
# COMPACT_ATOMS: atom_id res chain seq x y z
N ILE A 1 -3.57 11.36 5.15
CA ILE A 1 -4.19 10.48 6.19
C ILE A 1 -5.48 9.95 5.59
N PHE A 2 -5.90 8.71 5.84
CA PHE A 2 -7.26 8.28 5.49
C PHE A 2 -8.20 8.60 6.64
N ILE A 3 -9.38 9.09 6.28
CA ILE A 3 -10.51 9.28 7.18
C ILE A 3 -11.68 8.50 6.62
N THR A 4 -12.48 7.89 7.49
CA THR A 4 -13.67 7.11 7.12
C THR A 4 -14.96 7.90 7.28
N HIS A 5 -14.87 9.10 7.85
CA HIS A 5 -16.00 10.00 8.07
C HIS A 5 -15.63 11.40 7.59
N TRP A 6 -16.56 12.05 6.92
CA TRP A 6 -16.42 13.40 6.41
C TRP A 6 -17.80 14.01 6.14
N SER A 7 -17.86 15.33 6.10
CA SER A 7 -19.06 16.08 5.72
C SER A 7 -19.14 16.29 4.20
N LYS A 8 -20.35 16.51 3.69
CA LYS A 8 -20.56 16.90 2.28
C LYS A 8 -19.85 18.21 1.92
N ASN A 9 -19.67 19.12 2.89
CA ASN A 9 -19.04 20.41 2.67
C ASN A 9 -17.52 20.27 2.46
N GLU A 10 -16.84 19.44 3.25
CA GLU A 10 -15.42 19.12 3.06
C GLU A 10 -15.17 18.47 1.69
N GLN A 11 -16.09 17.61 1.25
CA GLN A 11 -16.04 17.03 -0.10
C GLN A 11 -16.17 18.10 -1.18
N LYS A 12 -17.17 18.99 -1.08
CA LYS A 12 -17.40 20.06 -2.06
C LYS A 12 -16.24 21.06 -2.12
N ARG A 13 -15.61 21.36 -0.97
CA ARG A 13 -14.45 22.25 -0.87
C ARG A 13 -13.15 21.62 -1.40
N GLY A 14 -13.13 20.31 -1.63
CA GLY A 14 -11.95 19.59 -2.10
C GLY A 14 -10.92 19.28 -1.01
N ASP A 15 -11.28 19.45 0.27
CA ASP A 15 -10.43 19.10 1.42
C ASP A 15 -10.14 17.60 1.45
N ILE A 16 -11.05 16.79 0.90
CA ILE A 16 -10.95 15.34 0.81
C ILE A 16 -11.03 14.89 -0.65
N LYS A 17 -10.48 13.70 -0.93
CA LYS A 17 -10.72 12.99 -2.19
C LYS A 17 -11.17 11.58 -1.88
N ILE A 18 -12.36 11.23 -2.38
CA ILE A 18 -12.88 9.87 -2.25
C ILE A 18 -12.01 8.93 -3.07
N MET A 19 -11.65 7.82 -2.44
CA MET A 19 -10.87 6.75 -3.04
C MET A 19 -11.61 5.44 -2.80
N ASN A 20 -12.19 4.89 -3.86
CA ASN A 20 -12.74 3.54 -3.83
C ASN A 20 -11.61 2.58 -4.13
N VAL A 21 -11.51 1.52 -3.34
CA VAL A 21 -10.46 0.53 -3.46
C VAL A 21 -11.08 -0.85 -3.52
N LYS A 22 -10.65 -1.64 -4.50
CA LYS A 22 -10.86 -3.08 -4.50
C LYS A 22 -9.49 -3.72 -4.36
N TYR A 23 -9.42 -4.84 -3.66
CA TYR A 23 -8.20 -5.61 -3.58
C TYR A 23 -8.51 -7.10 -3.65
N LYS A 24 -7.55 -7.86 -4.17
CA LYS A 24 -7.63 -9.31 -4.30
C LYS A 24 -6.31 -9.93 -3.89
N LEU A 25 -6.38 -10.96 -3.05
CA LEU A 25 -5.23 -11.79 -2.76
C LEU A 25 -4.96 -12.70 -3.96
N LEU A 26 -3.76 -12.62 -4.53
CA LEU A 26 -3.35 -13.45 -5.66
C LEU A 26 -2.59 -14.69 -5.19
N SER A 27 -1.67 -14.52 -4.24
CA SER A 27 -0.93 -15.63 -3.64
C SER A 27 -0.36 -15.25 -2.26
N ASN A 28 -0.01 -16.26 -1.47
CA ASN A 28 0.72 -16.12 -0.21
C ASN A 28 2.13 -16.70 -0.36
N SER A 29 3.09 -16.15 0.39
CA SER A 29 4.45 -16.67 0.44
C SER A 29 4.54 -17.93 1.29
N THR A 30 5.69 -18.58 1.22
CA THR A 30 6.09 -19.60 2.19
C THR A 30 5.92 -19.07 3.62
N HIS A 31 5.34 -19.88 4.50
CA HIS A 31 5.05 -19.55 5.90
C HIS A 31 4.13 -18.32 6.15
N ASN A 32 3.38 -17.86 5.14
CA ASN A 32 2.48 -16.70 5.25
C ASN A 32 3.18 -15.40 5.74
N LEU A 33 4.46 -15.23 5.42
CA LEU A 33 5.24 -14.04 5.77
C LEU A 33 4.88 -12.81 4.91
N CYS A 34 4.44 -13.05 3.67
CA CYS A 34 4.06 -12.03 2.70
C CYS A 34 2.88 -12.50 1.86
N SER A 35 2.25 -11.56 1.16
CA SER A 35 1.20 -11.84 0.18
C SER A 35 1.44 -11.02 -1.09
N LEU A 36 1.16 -11.61 -2.25
CA LEU A 36 0.98 -10.88 -3.49
C LEU A 36 -0.48 -10.47 -3.61
N ILE A 37 -0.71 -9.16 -3.66
CA ILE A 37 -2.04 -8.57 -3.72
C ILE A 37 -2.19 -7.70 -4.95
N GLU A 38 -3.35 -7.80 -5.59
CA GLU A 38 -3.80 -6.85 -6.60
C GLU A 38 -4.62 -5.76 -5.91
N ILE A 39 -4.37 -4.50 -6.26
CA ILE A 39 -5.11 -3.35 -5.73
C ILE A 39 -5.57 -2.48 -6.91
N GLU A 40 -6.88 -2.30 -7.03
CA GLU A 40 -7.51 -1.35 -7.94
C GLU A 40 -7.95 -0.12 -7.15
N SER A 41 -7.56 1.08 -7.60
CA SER A 41 -7.90 2.34 -6.93
C SER A 41 -8.56 3.31 -7.91
N SER A 42 -9.68 3.91 -7.51
CA SER A 42 -10.37 4.94 -8.29
C SER A 42 -9.71 6.32 -8.22
N ALA A 43 -8.72 6.51 -7.34
CA ALA A 43 -8.11 7.82 -7.12
C ALA A 43 -6.58 7.76 -7.19
N ARG A 44 -6.02 8.76 -7.89
CA ARG A 44 -4.59 9.06 -7.87
C ARG A 44 -4.31 10.16 -6.85
N LYS A 45 -3.86 9.78 -5.65
CA LYS A 45 -3.27 10.66 -4.63
C LYS A 45 -1.91 10.11 -4.23
N TRP A 46 -1.01 10.99 -3.78
CA TRP A 46 0.35 10.61 -3.44
C TRP A 46 0.37 9.51 -2.40
N HIS A 47 1.10 8.44 -2.70
CA HIS A 47 1.27 7.26 -1.84
C HIS A 47 -0.03 6.63 -1.34
N CYS A 48 -1.17 6.87 -1.99
CA CYS A 48 -2.47 6.43 -1.47
C CYS A 48 -2.59 4.91 -1.35
N VAL A 49 -2.07 4.16 -2.33
CA VAL A 49 -2.04 2.69 -2.32
C VAL A 49 -1.13 2.16 -1.20
N ARG A 50 0.07 2.74 -1.06
CA ARG A 50 1.03 2.43 0.01
C ARG A 50 0.41 2.62 1.40
N LEU A 51 -0.20 3.79 1.60
CA LEU A 51 -0.86 4.11 2.85
C LEU A 51 -2.10 3.22 3.09
N PHE A 52 -2.88 2.91 2.05
CA PHE A 52 -4.02 2.01 2.16
C PHE A 52 -3.60 0.61 2.58
N ALA A 53 -2.56 0.04 1.96
CA ALA A 53 -2.04 -1.27 2.34
C ALA A 53 -1.57 -1.28 3.80
N SER A 54 -0.83 -0.26 4.22
CA SER A 54 -0.37 -0.12 5.60
C SER A 54 -1.53 -0.03 6.59
N ILE A 55 -2.45 0.92 6.44
CA ILE A 55 -3.43 1.20 7.51
C ILE A 55 -4.79 0.54 7.30
N MET A 56 -5.23 0.22 6.09
CA MET A 56 -6.53 -0.45 5.89
C MET A 56 -6.37 -1.97 5.89
N LEU A 57 -5.25 -2.49 5.39
CA LEU A 57 -4.99 -3.93 5.33
C LEU A 57 -4.05 -4.45 6.42
N TYR A 58 -3.43 -3.57 7.22
CA TYR A 58 -2.39 -3.94 8.19
C TYR A 58 -1.21 -4.71 7.56
N SER A 59 -0.97 -4.49 6.26
CA SER A 59 0.01 -5.21 5.46
C SER A 59 0.78 -4.21 4.62
N PRO A 60 1.76 -3.49 5.22
CA PRO A 60 2.54 -2.50 4.48
C PRO A 60 3.28 -3.13 3.30
N ILE A 61 3.40 -2.38 2.20
CA ILE A 61 4.12 -2.85 1.00
C ILE A 61 5.58 -3.11 1.36
N LEU A 62 6.15 -4.23 0.89
CA LEU A 62 7.56 -4.56 1.09
C LEU A 62 8.45 -3.45 0.52
N GLY A 63 9.42 -2.98 1.30
CA GLY A 63 10.29 -1.84 0.97
C GLY A 63 9.65 -0.46 1.18
N ASP A 64 8.44 -0.38 1.76
CA ASP A 64 7.82 0.89 2.11
C ASP A 64 8.43 1.52 3.37
N ASN A 65 9.52 2.25 3.18
CA ASN A 65 10.21 2.95 4.26
C ASN A 65 9.50 4.25 4.72
N TYR A 66 8.39 4.66 4.08
CA TYR A 66 7.68 5.91 4.39
C TYR A 66 6.42 5.71 5.24
N HIS A 67 5.66 4.66 4.95
CA HIS A 67 4.37 4.36 5.59
C HIS A 67 4.38 3.00 6.29
N GLY A 68 5.44 2.21 6.15
CA GLY A 68 5.52 0.87 6.71
C GLY A 68 5.45 0.85 8.25
N SER A 69 6.03 1.84 8.91
CA SER A 69 6.06 1.98 10.38
C SER A 69 4.73 2.44 11.00
N ARG A 70 3.73 2.78 10.17
CA ARG A 70 2.38 3.18 10.62
C ARG A 70 1.54 2.01 11.10
N VAL A 71 2.04 0.79 10.93
CA VAL A 71 1.52 -0.42 11.54
C VAL A 71 2.66 -1.19 12.19
N GLN A 72 2.40 -1.76 13.35
CA GLN A 72 3.39 -2.52 14.12
C GLN A 72 2.74 -3.76 14.72
N GLU A 73 3.52 -4.81 14.84
CA GLU A 73 3.13 -6.01 15.57
C GLU A 73 3.45 -5.82 17.07
N ILE A 74 2.42 -5.90 17.90
CA ILE A 74 2.52 -5.80 19.36
C ILE A 74 1.87 -7.04 19.94
N MET A 75 2.63 -7.84 20.70
CA MET A 75 2.15 -9.10 21.30
C MET A 75 1.44 -10.03 20.30
N GLY A 76 2.00 -10.19 19.11
CA GLY A 76 1.45 -11.06 18.05
C GLY A 76 0.24 -10.48 17.31
N THR A 77 -0.14 -9.22 17.58
CA THR A 77 -1.27 -8.56 16.92
C THR A 77 -0.81 -7.32 16.16
N TRP A 78 -1.24 -7.19 14.91
CA TRP A 78 -0.98 -6.00 14.11
C TRP A 78 -1.86 -4.84 14.54
N MET A 79 -1.24 -3.70 14.86
CA MET A 79 -1.91 -2.50 15.33
C MET A 79 -1.52 -1.28 14.51
N LYS A 80 -2.49 -0.39 14.30
CA LYS A 80 -2.26 0.95 13.76
C LYS A 80 -1.51 1.78 14.79
N VAL A 81 -0.49 2.47 14.31
CA VAL A 81 0.24 3.47 15.07
C VAL A 81 -0.36 4.84 14.78
N ASN A 82 -0.48 5.69 15.81
CA ASN A 82 -0.89 7.07 15.62
C ASN A 82 0.07 7.75 14.62
N THR A 83 -0.47 8.38 13.58
CA THR A 83 0.31 9.01 12.51
C THR A 83 1.20 10.16 12.98
N PHE A 84 0.92 10.73 14.16
CA PHE A 84 1.71 11.78 14.79
C PHE A 84 2.70 11.25 15.85
N SER A 85 2.80 9.92 16.01
CA SER A 85 3.81 9.31 16.88
C SER A 85 5.20 9.38 16.25
N GLU A 86 6.23 9.65 17.06
CA GLU A 86 7.63 9.58 16.65
C GLU A 86 8.00 8.22 16.07
N SER A 87 7.36 7.14 16.54
CA SER A 87 7.61 5.80 16.03
C SER A 87 7.27 5.63 14.54
N CYS A 88 6.44 6.50 13.95
CA CYS A 88 6.17 6.53 12.51
C CYS A 88 7.33 7.10 11.69
N LEU A 89 8.31 7.76 12.33
CA LEU A 89 9.51 8.29 11.67
C LEU A 89 10.60 7.23 11.54
N ASN A 90 10.49 6.13 12.29
CA ASN A 90 11.44 5.03 12.25
C ASN A 90 11.21 4.15 11.01
N MET A 91 12.28 3.46 10.59
CA MET A 91 12.19 2.40 9.60
C MET A 91 11.20 1.31 10.05
N PRO A 92 10.39 0.75 9.12
CA PRO A 92 9.51 -0.37 9.44
C PRO A 92 10.34 -1.56 9.95
N LYS A 93 9.83 -2.29 10.94
CA LYS A 93 10.46 -3.55 11.36
C LYS A 93 10.02 -4.65 10.41
N ILE A 94 10.97 -5.31 9.76
CA ILE A 94 10.70 -6.48 8.91
C ILE A 94 10.96 -7.75 9.71
N ASN A 95 10.13 -8.77 9.50
CA ASN A 95 10.31 -10.10 10.08
C ASN A 95 11.69 -10.68 9.71
N ARG A 96 12.40 -11.23 10.69
CA ARG A 96 13.75 -11.77 10.49
C ARG A 96 13.80 -12.91 9.47
N GLN A 97 12.81 -13.81 9.47
CA GLN A 97 12.72 -14.91 8.52
C GLN A 97 12.55 -14.38 7.08
N LEU A 98 11.82 -13.28 6.91
CA LEU A 98 11.70 -12.65 5.60
C LEU A 98 13.04 -12.06 5.12
N LEU A 99 13.79 -11.40 6.00
CA LEU A 99 15.15 -10.93 5.67
C LEU A 99 16.09 -12.09 5.31
N GLU A 100 16.01 -13.20 6.03
CA GLU A 100 16.79 -14.41 5.75
C GLU A 100 16.46 -15.01 4.38
N LEU A 101 15.18 -15.08 4.00
CA LEU A 101 14.73 -15.50 2.66
C LEU A 101 15.25 -14.57 1.56
N LEU A 102 15.29 -13.26 1.83
CA LEU A 102 15.86 -12.25 0.93
C LEU A 102 17.40 -12.23 0.93
N LYS A 103 18.05 -13.01 1.79
CA LYS A 103 19.50 -13.03 2.01
C LYS A 103 20.06 -11.66 2.42
N LEU A 104 19.33 -10.96 3.28
CA LEU A 104 19.67 -9.63 3.79
C LEU A 104 19.84 -9.64 5.31
N THR A 105 20.70 -8.75 5.79
CA THR A 105 20.78 -8.41 7.22
C THR A 105 19.83 -7.25 7.54
N PRO A 106 19.42 -7.07 8.81
CA PRO A 106 18.58 -5.92 9.21
C PRO A 106 19.17 -4.55 8.85
N ARG A 107 20.51 -4.44 8.80
CA ARG A 107 21.20 -3.21 8.41
C ARG A 107 21.08 -2.89 6.92
N GLN A 108 20.83 -3.90 6.10
CA GLN A 108 20.68 -3.76 4.65
C GLN A 108 19.22 -3.54 4.24
N GLN A 109 18.28 -3.48 5.18
CA GLN A 109 16.85 -3.40 4.88
C GLN A 109 16.48 -2.21 3.97
N GLU A 110 17.19 -1.09 4.11
CA GLU A 110 16.94 0.12 3.32
C GLU A 110 17.09 -0.07 1.81
N ILE A 111 17.85 -1.09 1.37
CA ILE A 111 18.08 -1.36 -0.06
C ILE A 111 16.89 -2.07 -0.72
N ILE A 112 15.93 -2.58 0.07
CA ILE A 112 14.75 -3.28 -0.46
C ILE A 112 13.88 -2.26 -1.20
N PRO A 113 13.68 -2.40 -2.52
CA PRO A 113 12.83 -1.47 -3.27
C PRO A 113 11.38 -1.61 -2.87
N VAL A 114 10.58 -0.58 -3.12
CA VAL A 114 9.13 -0.66 -2.92
C VAL A 114 8.54 -1.65 -3.93
N HIS A 115 7.98 -2.76 -3.46
CA HIS A 115 7.34 -3.78 -4.28
C HIS A 115 5.90 -3.38 -4.65
N LEU A 116 5.78 -2.26 -5.35
CA LEU A 116 4.51 -1.77 -5.89
C LEU A 116 4.68 -1.53 -7.39
N HIS A 117 3.96 -2.32 -8.19
CA HIS A 117 4.01 -2.23 -9.65
C HIS A 117 2.65 -1.78 -10.19
N LEU A 118 2.66 -0.80 -11.09
CA LEU A 118 1.47 -0.43 -11.85
C LEU A 118 1.32 -1.41 -13.02
N ARG A 119 0.70 -2.56 -12.75
CA ARG A 119 0.54 -3.64 -13.73
C ARG A 119 -0.36 -3.26 -14.89
N SER A 120 -1.50 -2.63 -14.64
CA SER A 120 -2.48 -2.32 -15.67
C SER A 120 -3.20 -0.98 -15.45
N ILE A 121 -3.66 -0.39 -16.55
CA ILE A 121 -4.52 0.80 -16.58
C ILE A 121 -5.69 0.51 -17.53
N HIS A 122 -6.92 0.61 -17.01
CA HIS A 122 -8.14 0.60 -17.82
C HIS A 122 -8.52 2.03 -18.21
N LEU A 123 -8.53 2.30 -19.52
CA LEU A 123 -9.01 3.55 -20.10
C LEU A 123 -10.36 3.29 -20.75
N LEU A 124 -11.43 3.72 -20.08
CA LEU A 124 -12.78 3.58 -20.60
C LEU A 124 -13.06 4.63 -21.68
N SER A 125 -13.74 4.24 -22.76
CA SER A 125 -14.16 5.12 -23.86
C SER A 125 -13.01 6.00 -24.39
N PHE A 126 -11.86 5.38 -24.65
CA PHE A 126 -10.64 6.10 -25.01
C PHE A 126 -10.58 6.45 -26.51
N GLY A 127 -10.04 7.64 -26.80
CA GLY A 127 -9.79 8.12 -28.16
C GLY A 127 -11.07 8.45 -28.94
N LYS A 128 -10.91 8.79 -30.23
CA LYS A 128 -12.02 9.20 -31.11
C LYS A 128 -13.02 8.07 -31.38
N LYS A 129 -12.62 6.82 -31.20
CA LYS A 129 -13.45 5.64 -31.43
C LYS A 129 -14.23 5.19 -30.20
N HIS A 130 -14.02 5.82 -29.04
CA HIS A 130 -14.70 5.48 -27.78
C HIS A 130 -14.54 4.00 -27.38
N GLU A 131 -13.38 3.41 -27.64
CA GLU A 131 -13.09 2.01 -27.31
C GLU A 131 -12.45 1.90 -25.93
N ASP A 132 -12.78 0.84 -25.20
CA ASP A 132 -12.12 0.52 -23.94
C ASP A 132 -10.75 -0.10 -24.22
N ILE A 133 -9.70 0.44 -23.60
CA ILE A 133 -8.32 -0.02 -23.78
C ILE A 133 -7.73 -0.41 -22.43
N VAL A 134 -7.03 -1.53 -22.42
CA VAL A 134 -6.22 -1.99 -21.29
C VAL A 134 -4.76 -1.88 -21.67
N LEU A 135 -4.02 -1.08 -20.91
CA LEU A 135 -2.56 -0.99 -21.03
C LEU A 135 -1.95 -1.84 -19.91
N GLU A 136 -1.02 -2.72 -20.25
CA GLU A 136 -0.32 -3.56 -19.27
C GLU A 136 1.20 -3.35 -19.33
N ALA A 137 1.85 -3.49 -18.17
CA ALA A 137 3.30 -3.45 -18.03
C ALA A 137 3.83 -4.80 -17.48
N PRO A 138 4.88 -5.39 -18.09
CA PRO A 138 5.57 -6.54 -17.49
C PRO A 138 6.17 -6.16 -16.13
N LEU A 139 6.33 -7.16 -15.26
CA LEU A 139 7.04 -7.02 -13.99
C LEU A 139 8.55 -7.02 -14.21
#